data_AF-A0A7V9J3X0-F1
#
_entry.id   AF-A0A7V9J3X0-F1
#
_cell.length_a   1.000
_cell.length_b   1.000
_cell.length_c   1.000
_cell.angle_alpha   90.00
_cell.angle_beta   90.00
_cell.angle_gamma   90.00
#
_symmetry.space_group_name_H-M   'P 1'
#
loop_
_entity.id
_entity.type
_entity.pdbx_description
1 polymer ?
#
loop_
_entity_poly.entity_id
_entity_poly.type
_entity_poly.pdbx_seq_one_letter_code
_entity_poly.pdbx_strand_id
1 'polypeptide(L)'
;MTAGMPTHAGRTLLIFAIGLLLINVAMGDADSPCSELANATSFSFGATIYAGKIVSGQRAFSAVLHTRNPKSCFKKLMMSGNIQSKMYALVGLRELDPAQFRVELNRLREQRFAVVVLATEESGAIKSKSGEAVLKEIAAGLFHRDFLFARDRLLQVD
;
A
#
# COMPACT_ATOMS: atom_id res chain seq x y z
N MET A 1 -26.53 40.67 -63.54
CA MET A 1 -26.62 39.49 -62.66
C MET A 1 -25.19 38.96 -62.57
N THR A 2 -24.43 39.04 -61.49
CA THR A 2 -24.61 38.88 -60.04
C THR A 2 -23.42 39.60 -59.34
N ALA A 3 -23.63 40.35 -58.25
CA ALA A 3 -23.21 40.01 -56.87
C ALA A 3 -21.89 39.19 -56.78
N GLY A 4 -20.83 39.52 -56.05
CA GLY A 4 -20.63 40.39 -54.89
C GLY A 4 -19.81 39.61 -53.85
N MET A 5 -18.70 40.20 -53.36
CA MET A 5 -18.08 39.93 -52.04
C MET A 5 -17.34 38.56 -51.83
N PRO A 6 -16.58 38.35 -50.74
CA PRO A 6 -15.22 38.86 -50.57
C PRO A 6 -14.21 37.77 -50.12
N THR A 7 -12.94 38.17 -50.08
CA THR A 7 -11.82 37.50 -49.44
C THR A 7 -12.08 37.23 -47.96
N HIS A 8 -12.09 35.95 -47.55
CA HIS A 8 -11.88 35.54 -46.17
C HIS A 8 -10.70 34.59 -46.09
N ALA A 9 -9.53 35.21 -45.94
CA ALA A 9 -8.41 34.60 -45.28
C ALA A 9 -8.77 34.32 -43.81
N GLY A 10 -8.38 33.14 -43.33
CA GLY A 10 -8.14 32.92 -41.91
C GLY A 10 -9.22 32.16 -41.17
N ARG A 11 -8.74 31.10 -40.50
CA ARG A 11 -9.28 30.49 -39.27
C ARG A 11 -10.42 29.47 -39.42
N THR A 12 -10.05 28.28 -39.90
CA THR A 12 -10.71 27.05 -39.42
C THR A 12 -9.71 25.89 -39.32
N LEU A 13 -8.73 25.99 -38.42
CA LEU A 13 -7.89 24.86 -38.07
C LEU A 13 -7.50 24.92 -36.59
N LEU A 14 -8.44 24.68 -35.70
CA LEU A 14 -8.19 24.36 -34.30
C LEU A 14 -9.54 24.05 -33.70
N ILE A 15 -9.90 22.77 -33.52
CA ILE A 15 -10.47 22.13 -32.32
C ILE A 15 -10.71 20.64 -32.68
N PHE A 16 -9.68 19.79 -32.60
CA PHE A 16 -9.85 18.34 -32.41
C PHE A 16 -8.66 17.77 -31.60
N ALA A 17 -8.20 18.54 -30.61
CA ALA A 17 -7.19 18.12 -29.63
C ALA A 17 -7.75 18.16 -28.20
N ILE A 18 -9.04 17.86 -28.04
CA ILE A 18 -9.71 17.68 -26.73
C ILE A 18 -10.41 16.32 -26.74
N GLY A 19 -9.65 15.28 -27.07
CA GLY A 19 -10.07 13.87 -26.97
C GLY A 19 -9.00 13.01 -26.31
N LEU A 20 -8.11 13.64 -25.56
CA LEU A 20 -6.90 13.03 -24.99
C LEU A 20 -6.75 13.50 -23.54
N LEU A 21 -7.81 13.34 -22.75
CA LEU A 21 -7.70 13.45 -21.30
C LEU A 21 -8.81 12.61 -20.67
N LEU A 22 -8.43 11.74 -19.74
CA LEU A 22 -9.29 10.90 -18.88
C LEU A 22 -9.53 9.44 -19.30
N ILE A 23 -8.56 8.80 -19.96
CA ILE A 23 -8.39 7.34 -19.82
C ILE A 23 -6.96 7.07 -19.37
N ASN A 24 -6.61 7.53 -18.17
CA ASN A 24 -5.55 6.87 -17.41
C ASN A 24 -6.15 5.58 -16.83
N VAL A 25 -6.35 4.58 -17.69
CA VAL A 25 -6.47 3.22 -17.21
C VAL A 25 -5.14 2.92 -16.56
N ALA A 26 -5.17 2.82 -15.24
CA ALA A 26 -4.08 2.35 -14.42
C ALA A 26 -3.69 0.96 -14.94
N MET A 27 -2.72 0.92 -15.84
CA MET A 27 -1.92 -0.28 -16.07
C MET A 27 -1.36 -0.63 -14.69
N GLY A 28 -1.79 -1.78 -14.17
CA GLY A 28 -1.33 -2.28 -12.89
C GLY A 28 0.18 -2.40 -12.94
N ASP A 29 0.84 -1.45 -12.30
CA ASP A 29 2.28 -1.40 -12.22
C ASP A 29 2.73 -2.59 -11.37
N ALA A 30 3.19 -3.64 -12.08
CA ALA A 30 3.65 -4.89 -11.49
C ALA A 30 4.80 -4.65 -10.48
N ASP A 31 5.49 -3.52 -10.63
CA ASP A 31 6.60 -3.07 -9.78
C ASP A 31 6.19 -2.02 -8.74
N SER A 32 4.88 -1.78 -8.55
CA SER A 32 4.42 -0.85 -7.52
C SER A 32 4.64 -1.41 -6.11
N PRO A 33 4.90 -0.56 -5.10
CA PRO A 33 4.93 -0.97 -3.69
C PRO A 33 3.67 -1.72 -3.23
N CYS A 34 2.53 -1.41 -3.85
CA CYS A 34 1.28 -2.09 -3.58
C CYS A 34 1.27 -3.54 -4.11
N SER A 35 1.83 -3.76 -5.30
CA SER A 35 2.04 -5.08 -5.90
C SER A 35 3.04 -5.90 -5.09
N GLU A 36 4.16 -5.30 -4.68
CA GLU A 36 5.14 -5.96 -3.81
C GLU A 36 4.51 -6.39 -2.48
N LEU A 37 3.75 -5.49 -1.85
CA LEU A 37 3.06 -5.78 -0.58
C LEU A 37 1.96 -6.84 -0.74
N ALA A 38 1.26 -6.90 -1.87
CA ALA A 38 0.26 -7.93 -2.17
C ALA A 38 0.85 -9.34 -2.17
N ASN A 39 2.13 -9.45 -2.54
CA ASN A 39 2.88 -10.70 -2.62
C ASN A 39 3.66 -11.01 -1.34
N ALA A 40 3.42 -10.30 -0.24
CA ALA A 40 4.08 -10.56 1.04
C ALA A 40 3.88 -12.01 1.48
N THR A 41 4.98 -12.72 1.74
CA THR A 41 4.96 -14.12 2.21
C THR A 41 4.94 -14.24 3.73
N SER A 42 5.31 -13.17 4.43
CA SER A 42 5.37 -13.09 5.88
C SER A 42 4.94 -11.71 6.39
N PHE A 43 4.49 -11.66 7.63
CA PHE A 43 4.11 -10.44 8.34
C PHE A 43 5.14 -10.10 9.41
N SER A 44 5.65 -8.88 9.41
CA SER A 44 6.68 -8.44 10.36
C SER A 44 6.78 -6.92 10.46
N PHE A 45 7.01 -6.41 11.66
CA PHE A 45 7.47 -5.05 11.91
C PHE A 45 8.64 -5.11 12.90
N GLY A 46 9.76 -4.46 12.58
CA GLY A 46 10.96 -4.40 13.44
C GLY A 46 12.07 -5.40 13.07
N ALA A 47 11.73 -6.49 12.38
CA ALA A 47 12.71 -7.42 11.81
C ALA A 47 13.26 -6.85 10.50
N THR A 48 14.22 -5.93 10.62
CA THR A 48 14.77 -5.25 9.44
C THR A 48 15.77 -6.14 8.70
N ILE A 49 16.25 -7.23 9.30
CA ILE A 49 17.28 -8.11 8.73
C ILE A 49 17.00 -9.57 9.14
N TYR A 50 16.67 -10.43 8.17
CA TYR A 50 16.78 -11.89 8.31
C TYR A 50 17.93 -12.35 7.42
N ALA A 51 18.97 -12.97 8.00
CA ALA A 51 20.14 -13.45 7.27
C ALA A 51 20.76 -12.40 6.31
N GLY A 52 20.84 -11.14 6.74
CA GLY A 52 21.38 -10.03 5.93
C GLY A 52 20.41 -9.43 4.90
N LYS A 53 19.17 -9.92 4.79
CA LYS A 53 18.15 -9.40 3.85
C LYS A 53 17.02 -8.69 4.58
N ILE A 54 16.63 -7.51 4.10
CA ILE A 54 15.45 -6.78 4.58
C ILE A 54 14.19 -7.52 4.16
N VAL A 55 13.28 -7.76 5.10
CA VAL A 55 11.98 -8.38 4.82
C VAL A 55 11.18 -7.46 3.89
N SER A 56 10.87 -7.96 2.70
CA SER A 56 10.24 -7.18 1.63
C SER A 56 8.93 -6.52 2.07
N GLY A 57 8.11 -7.21 2.87
CA GLY A 57 6.80 -6.71 3.32
C GLY A 57 6.86 -5.38 4.09
N GLN A 58 7.77 -5.23 5.08
CA GLN A 58 7.86 -3.98 5.84
C GLN A 58 8.39 -2.82 4.98
N ARG A 59 9.33 -3.11 4.07
CA ARG A 59 9.84 -2.13 3.10
C ARG A 59 8.74 -1.68 2.15
N ALA A 60 8.02 -2.61 1.54
CA ALA A 60 6.90 -2.34 0.65
C ALA A 60 5.79 -1.55 1.36
N PHE A 61 5.45 -1.93 2.60
CA PHE A 61 4.53 -1.17 3.44
C PHE A 61 4.99 0.28 3.66
N SER A 62 6.27 0.49 3.98
CA SER A 62 6.86 1.83 4.08
C SER A 62 6.69 2.61 2.77
N ALA A 63 7.03 1.99 1.64
CA ALA A 63 6.92 2.64 0.34
C ALA A 63 5.46 2.98 -0.02
N VAL A 64 4.50 2.10 0.30
CA VAL A 64 3.06 2.38 0.13
C VAL A 64 2.65 3.63 0.90
N LEU A 65 3.08 3.79 2.16
CA LEU A 65 2.74 4.96 2.98
C LEU A 65 3.20 6.30 2.38
N HIS A 66 4.27 6.30 1.57
CA HIS A 66 4.79 7.50 0.90
C HIS A 66 4.16 7.75 -0.47
N THR A 67 3.23 6.89 -0.92
CA THR A 67 2.50 7.14 -2.18
C THR A 67 1.46 8.26 -2.02
N ARG A 68 0.94 8.77 -3.14
CA ARG A 68 -0.08 9.83 -3.14
C ARG A 68 -1.42 9.39 -2.52
N ASN A 69 -1.73 8.09 -2.55
CA ASN A 69 -2.99 7.57 -2.02
C ASN A 69 -2.80 6.18 -1.35
N PRO A 70 -2.12 6.13 -0.19
CA PRO A 70 -1.81 4.88 0.50
C PRO A 70 -3.07 4.11 0.90
N LYS A 71 -4.13 4.85 1.28
CA LYS A 71 -5.42 4.28 1.69
C LYS A 71 -6.05 3.42 0.60
N SER A 72 -5.98 3.86 -0.66
CA SER A 72 -6.51 3.09 -1.80
C SER A 72 -5.81 1.73 -1.94
N CYS A 73 -4.49 1.70 -1.80
CA CYS A 73 -3.74 0.45 -1.83
C CYS A 73 -4.16 -0.50 -0.69
N PHE A 74 -4.23 -0.01 0.55
CA PHE A 74 -4.62 -0.88 1.67
C PHE A 74 -6.06 -1.40 1.55
N LYS A 75 -7.00 -0.60 1.06
CA LYS A 75 -8.36 -1.08 0.76
C LYS A 75 -8.34 -2.18 -0.30
N LYS A 76 -7.56 -2.02 -1.37
CA LYS A 76 -7.38 -3.06 -2.40
C LYS A 76 -6.81 -4.35 -1.80
N LEU A 77 -5.79 -4.26 -0.97
CA LEU A 77 -5.19 -5.43 -0.29
C LEU A 77 -6.18 -6.14 0.64
N MET A 78 -7.07 -5.42 1.30
CA MET A 78 -8.14 -6.05 2.12
C MET A 78 -9.10 -6.89 1.28
N MET A 79 -9.34 -6.50 0.03
CA MET A 79 -10.23 -7.21 -0.90
C MET A 79 -9.54 -8.42 -1.55
N SER A 80 -8.35 -8.24 -2.11
CA SER A 80 -7.71 -9.24 -2.98
C SER A 80 -6.39 -9.81 -2.45
N GLY A 81 -5.85 -9.27 -1.37
CA GLY A 81 -4.57 -9.69 -0.81
C GLY A 81 -4.63 -11.07 -0.13
N ASN A 82 -3.46 -11.71 -0.06
CA ASN A 82 -3.25 -12.86 0.82
C ASN A 82 -3.33 -12.45 2.31
N ILE A 83 -3.25 -13.41 3.22
CA ILE A 83 -3.42 -13.14 4.66
C ILE A 83 -2.36 -12.17 5.20
N GLN A 84 -1.10 -12.32 4.79
CA GLN A 84 0.01 -11.49 5.25
C GLN A 84 -0.13 -10.04 4.78
N SER A 85 -0.46 -9.83 3.51
CA SER A 85 -0.74 -8.50 2.96
C SER A 85 -1.97 -7.85 3.58
N LYS A 86 -3.00 -8.64 3.93
CA LYS A 86 -4.15 -8.17 4.72
C LYS A 86 -3.75 -7.71 6.12
N MET A 87 -2.81 -8.38 6.79
CA MET A 87 -2.31 -7.91 8.09
C MET A 87 -1.58 -6.57 7.96
N TYR A 88 -0.73 -6.39 6.95
CA TYR A 88 -0.11 -5.10 6.67
C TYR A 88 -1.14 -4.02 6.34
N ALA A 89 -2.13 -4.35 5.50
CA ALA A 89 -3.21 -3.43 5.16
C ALA A 89 -4.03 -3.01 6.38
N LEU A 90 -4.28 -3.92 7.30
CA LEU A 90 -4.99 -3.64 8.54
C LEU A 90 -4.21 -2.67 9.44
N VAL A 91 -2.87 -2.83 9.54
CA VAL A 91 -2.01 -1.85 10.23
C VAL A 91 -2.07 -0.48 9.54
N GLY A 92 -2.01 -0.44 8.21
CA GLY A 92 -2.11 0.81 7.45
C GLY A 92 -3.45 1.52 7.62
N LEU A 93 -4.56 0.77 7.60
CA LEU A 93 -5.91 1.30 7.80
C LEU A 93 -6.13 1.79 9.23
N ARG A 94 -5.51 1.17 10.25
CA ARG A 94 -5.60 1.64 11.64
C ARG A 94 -5.20 3.11 11.77
N GLU A 95 -4.16 3.52 11.06
CA GLU A 95 -3.64 4.89 11.09
C GLU A 95 -4.39 5.81 10.10
N LEU A 96 -4.73 5.33 8.90
CA LEU A 96 -5.24 6.17 7.80
C LEU A 96 -6.77 6.22 7.68
N ASP A 97 -7.48 5.21 8.18
CA ASP A 97 -8.94 5.07 8.11
C ASP A 97 -9.46 4.20 9.27
N PRO A 98 -9.50 4.73 10.51
CA PRO A 98 -9.89 3.97 11.70
C PRO A 98 -11.30 3.38 11.62
N ALA A 99 -12.19 3.99 10.83
CA ALA A 99 -13.52 3.47 10.59
C ALA A 99 -13.47 2.18 9.78
N GLN A 100 -12.76 2.18 8.64
CA GLN A 100 -12.57 0.97 7.83
C GLN A 100 -11.79 -0.10 8.60
N PHE A 101 -10.78 0.30 9.38
CA PHE A 101 -10.03 -0.62 10.23
C PHE A 101 -10.94 -1.47 11.14
N ARG A 102 -11.90 -0.85 11.83
CA ARG A 102 -12.83 -1.57 12.72
C ARG A 102 -13.71 -2.57 11.96
N VAL A 103 -14.20 -2.17 10.78
CA VAL A 103 -15.01 -3.04 9.91
C VAL A 103 -14.21 -4.27 9.49
N GLU A 104 -13.00 -4.06 8.98
CA GLU A 104 -12.15 -5.14 8.50
C GLU A 104 -11.62 -6.03 9.62
N LEU A 105 -11.28 -5.46 10.77
CA LEU A 105 -10.86 -6.19 11.96
C LEU A 105 -11.96 -7.19 12.40
N ASN A 106 -13.21 -6.73 12.47
CA ASN A 106 -14.33 -7.60 12.84
C ASN A 106 -14.59 -8.67 11.79
N ARG A 107 -14.58 -8.32 10.50
CA ARG A 107 -14.73 -9.29 9.40
C ARG A 107 -13.66 -10.39 9.44
N LEU A 108 -12.42 -10.04 9.80
CA LEU A 108 -11.33 -11.00 9.91
C LEU A 108 -11.41 -11.84 11.19
N ARG A 109 -11.95 -11.33 12.30
CA ARG A 109 -12.14 -12.10 13.54
C ARG A 109 -13.09 -13.29 13.36
N GLU A 110 -14.03 -13.21 12.43
CA GLU A 110 -14.95 -14.29 12.11
C GLU A 110 -14.29 -15.43 11.31
N GLN A 111 -13.06 -15.21 10.83
CA GLN A 111 -12.33 -16.16 10.00
C GLN A 111 -11.26 -16.90 10.80
N ARG A 112 -11.11 -18.20 10.54
CA ARG A 112 -9.99 -19.00 11.07
C ARG A 112 -8.88 -19.05 10.04
N PHE A 113 -7.72 -18.50 10.38
CA PHE A 113 -6.53 -18.52 9.55
C PHE A 113 -5.27 -18.51 10.42
N ALA A 114 -4.14 -18.82 9.80
CA ALA A 114 -2.81 -18.66 10.39
C ALA A 114 -2.02 -17.60 9.63
N VAL A 115 -1.14 -16.91 10.35
CA VAL A 115 -0.26 -15.88 9.81
C VAL A 115 1.18 -16.33 10.02
N VAL A 116 1.96 -16.32 8.94
CA VAL A 116 3.40 -16.48 9.03
C VAL A 116 3.99 -15.17 9.54
N VAL A 117 4.47 -15.17 10.77
CA VAL A 117 5.08 -14.02 11.43
C VAL A 117 6.58 -14.25 11.56
N LEU A 118 7.39 -13.28 11.11
CA LEU A 118 8.82 -13.28 11.40
C LEU A 118 9.02 -12.59 12.75
N ALA A 119 9.50 -13.35 13.73
CA ALA A 119 9.80 -12.83 15.05
C ALA A 119 10.98 -11.85 14.98
N THR A 120 10.90 -10.79 15.78
CA THR A 120 11.86 -9.69 15.88
C THR A 120 13.07 -9.99 16.76
N GLU A 121 13.06 -11.12 17.47
CA GLU A 121 14.21 -11.55 18.29
C GLU A 121 15.40 -11.92 17.40
N GLU A 122 16.63 -11.81 17.94
CA GLU A 122 17.93 -11.96 17.26
C GLU A 122 18.06 -13.21 16.36
N SER A 123 17.20 -14.21 16.52
CA SER A 123 17.17 -15.44 15.73
C SER A 123 16.38 -15.34 14.41
N GLY A 124 15.58 -14.29 14.20
CA GLY A 124 14.76 -14.12 12.99
C GLY A 124 13.76 -15.28 12.73
N ALA A 125 13.34 -15.97 13.78
CA ALA A 125 12.59 -17.21 13.64
C ALA A 125 11.23 -17.00 12.94
N ILE A 126 10.94 -17.84 11.94
CA ILE A 126 9.64 -17.90 11.28
C ILE A 126 8.69 -18.68 12.20
N LYS A 127 7.63 -18.02 12.67
CA LYS A 127 6.61 -18.64 13.53
C LYS A 127 5.24 -18.49 12.88
N SER A 128 4.46 -19.57 12.88
CA SER A 128 3.04 -19.50 12.53
C SER A 128 2.26 -19.06 13.78
N LYS A 129 1.49 -17.98 13.70
CA LYS A 129 0.57 -17.53 14.75
C LYS A 129 -0.88 -17.66 14.29
N SER A 130 -1.81 -17.84 15.22
CA SER A 130 -3.24 -17.76 14.88
C SER A 130 -3.61 -16.35 14.43
N GLY A 131 -4.57 -16.25 13.51
CA GLY A 131 -5.13 -14.97 13.08
C GLY A 131 -5.64 -14.15 14.25
N GLU A 132 -6.37 -14.77 15.18
CA GLU A 132 -6.88 -14.11 16.39
C GLU A 132 -5.79 -13.41 17.21
N ALA A 133 -4.67 -14.11 17.46
CA ALA A 133 -3.55 -13.54 18.21
C ALA A 133 -2.96 -12.33 17.49
N VAL A 134 -2.72 -12.43 16.17
CA VAL A 134 -2.16 -11.33 15.37
C VAL A 134 -3.14 -10.15 15.30
N LEU A 135 -4.44 -10.39 15.11
CA LEU A 135 -5.46 -9.35 15.09
C LEU A 135 -5.55 -8.62 16.45
N LYS A 136 -5.41 -9.34 17.56
CA LYS A 136 -5.35 -8.74 18.91
C LYS A 136 -4.12 -7.86 19.07
N GLU A 137 -2.95 -8.33 18.63
CA GLU A 137 -1.70 -7.57 18.65
C GLU A 137 -1.78 -6.30 17.77
N ILE A 138 -2.36 -6.38 16.57
CA ILE A 138 -2.62 -5.22 15.69
C ILE A 138 -3.58 -4.23 16.36
N ALA A 139 -4.68 -4.71 16.94
CA ALA A 139 -5.65 -3.85 17.62
C ALA A 139 -5.04 -3.12 18.83
N ALA A 140 -4.16 -3.79 19.57
CA ALA A 140 -3.39 -3.23 20.67
C ALA A 140 -2.29 -2.24 20.20
N GLY A 141 -2.02 -2.16 18.90
CA GLY A 141 -1.00 -1.28 18.34
C GLY A 141 0.43 -1.80 18.48
N LEU A 142 0.62 -3.10 18.73
CA LEU A 142 1.95 -3.68 18.94
C LEU A 142 2.79 -3.74 17.65
N PHE A 143 2.16 -3.53 16.49
CA PHE A 143 2.84 -3.38 15.20
C PHE A 143 2.95 -1.92 14.74
N HIS A 144 2.73 -0.97 15.64
CA HIS A 144 2.96 0.45 15.38
C HIS A 144 4.47 0.71 15.26
N ARG A 145 4.86 1.61 14.35
CA ARG A 145 6.26 2.03 14.25
C ARG A 145 6.66 2.77 15.52
N ASP A 146 7.79 2.41 16.10
CA ASP A 146 8.68 3.44 16.63
C ASP A 146 9.19 4.24 15.42
N PHE A 147 8.56 5.39 15.16
CA PHE A 147 8.98 6.34 14.13
C PHE A 147 10.44 6.83 14.29
N LEU A 148 11.07 6.55 15.44
CA LEU A 148 12.43 6.97 15.79
C LEU A 148 13.53 6.25 14.98
N PHE A 149 13.30 5.04 14.47
CA PHE A 149 14.36 4.31 13.76
C PHE A 149 14.66 4.81 12.33
N ALA A 150 13.74 5.55 11.71
CA ALA A 150 13.93 6.08 10.36
C ALA A 150 14.53 7.49 10.34
N ARG A 151 14.28 8.29 11.39
CA ARG A 151 14.76 9.68 11.45
C ARG A 151 16.21 9.75 11.92
N ASP A 152 16.59 8.95 12.91
CA ASP A 152 17.90 9.09 13.56
C ASP A 152 19.05 8.42 12.80
N ARG A 153 18.76 7.58 11.78
CA ARG A 153 19.77 7.02 10.87
C ARG A 153 19.86 7.69 9.49
N LEU A 154 18.83 8.42 9.05
CA LEU A 154 18.88 9.23 7.82
C LEU A 154 19.47 10.63 8.05
N LEU A 155 19.59 11.05 9.32
CA LEU A 155 20.26 12.29 9.73
C LEU A 155 21.66 12.05 10.33
N GLN A 156 22.16 10.81 10.32
CA GLN A 156 23.54 10.45 10.70
C GLN A 156 24.31 9.90 9.50
N VAL A 157 24.25 10.62 8.38
CA VAL A 157 25.26 10.49 7.33
C VAL A 157 26.05 11.79 7.38
N ASP A 158 27.10 11.80 8.19
CA ASP A 158 28.26 12.69 8.03
C ASP A 158 29.10 12.20 6.84
#